data_AF-A0A0M0JGR6-F1
#
_entry.id   AF-A0A0M0JGR6-F1
#
_cell.length_a   1.000
_cell.length_b   1.000
_cell.length_c   1.000
_cell.angle_alpha   90.00
_cell.angle_beta   90.00
_cell.angle_gamma   90.00
#
_symmetry.space_group_name_H-M   'P 1'
#
loop_
_entity.id
_entity.type
_entity.pdbx_description
1 polymer ?
#
loop_
_entity_poly.entity_id
_entity_poly.type
_entity_poly.pdbx_seq_one_letter_code
_entity_poly.pdbx_strand_id
1 'polypeptide(L)'
;MVLTGERAETGWPAAAWGWSFWEREYGDQYVTCKQRAPLFDSDQTGDTLIVETSLREAMQYARTAHLSGAAEAGKAPVLYMNGWDVFEALPQLWHPDIDKLPNTTHPRTVAEYERLHAAFNLDSVGAIVAKARGLCKLFAGPIGAITRIHQDNHDAHAWLCNVRGRKLYVLCRPEDSLKVAPPRALDRGRGTQYSGRLDPLDPRDQQRARDCGLELFATVLEPGQTILAPMGWWHYAVSLTPSLTLMCNFWDHANVHGLHDTFYLQVARAIDRTRREARTSPKPGNAVPPVAEVSPSEPIRTLTPPLTYLAAHKPFVFVREAPSTAAPMLGILRTAQPFLAGAVQGGWLRSAEPFDKGRYGWALEDGSSLGGLGRLMIRAQGPGAA
;
A
#
# COMPACT_ATOMS: atom_id res chain seq x y z
N MET A 1 4.08 0.64 -21.12
CA MET A 1 3.31 1.13 -22.29
C MET A 1 2.92 2.58 -22.00
N VAL A 2 3.19 3.51 -22.93
CA VAL A 2 2.74 4.91 -22.82
C VAL A 2 1.52 5.09 -23.72
N LEU A 3 0.41 5.52 -23.14
CA LEU A 3 -0.81 5.87 -23.84
C LEU A 3 -0.74 7.36 -24.21
N THR A 4 -0.81 7.64 -25.50
CA THR A 4 -0.79 8.98 -26.08
C THR A 4 -2.10 9.24 -26.82
N GLY A 5 -2.66 10.45 -26.73
CA GLY A 5 -3.82 10.86 -27.54
C GLY A 5 -5.21 10.58 -26.95
N GLU A 6 -5.34 9.73 -25.92
CA GLU A 6 -6.66 9.43 -25.31
C GLU A 6 -7.36 10.65 -24.65
N ARG A 7 -6.67 11.78 -24.46
CA ARG A 7 -7.09 12.82 -23.49
C ARG A 7 -7.10 14.26 -24.00
N ALA A 8 -6.43 14.58 -25.12
CA ALA A 8 -6.43 15.94 -25.67
C ALA A 8 -7.73 16.27 -26.42
N GLU A 9 -8.41 15.25 -26.96
CA GLU A 9 -9.60 15.40 -27.81
C GLU A 9 -10.91 15.03 -27.09
N THR A 10 -10.84 14.48 -25.87
CA THR A 10 -11.98 13.80 -25.20
C THR A 10 -12.72 14.62 -24.16
N GLY A 11 -12.30 15.86 -23.88
CA GLY A 11 -12.96 16.70 -22.86
C GLY A 11 -12.70 16.25 -21.42
N TRP A 12 -11.61 15.50 -21.17
CA TRP A 12 -11.26 14.98 -19.86
C TRP A 12 -11.15 16.13 -18.82
N PRO A 13 -11.98 16.16 -17.77
CA PRO A 13 -12.07 17.33 -16.90
C PRO A 13 -10.78 17.63 -16.14
N ALA A 14 -9.97 16.61 -15.88
CA ALA A 14 -8.67 16.82 -15.23
C ALA A 14 -7.69 17.60 -16.11
N ALA A 15 -7.89 17.68 -17.43
CA ALA A 15 -7.11 18.56 -18.28
C ALA A 15 -7.30 20.05 -17.91
N ALA A 16 -8.40 20.41 -17.24
CA ALA A 16 -8.63 21.75 -16.70
C ALA A 16 -7.97 21.98 -15.32
N TRP A 17 -7.49 20.93 -14.65
CA TRP A 17 -6.87 21.00 -13.32
C TRP A 17 -5.45 21.60 -13.38
N GLY A 18 -5.38 22.89 -13.71
CA GLY A 18 -4.17 23.68 -13.62
C GLY A 18 -3.89 24.16 -12.19
N TRP A 19 -2.75 24.81 -12.02
CA TRP A 19 -2.34 25.37 -10.74
C TRP A 19 -3.35 26.35 -10.15
N SER A 20 -3.79 27.33 -10.96
CA SER A 20 -4.75 28.35 -10.52
C SER A 20 -6.10 27.76 -10.12
N PHE A 21 -6.52 26.65 -10.74
CA PHE A 21 -7.76 25.94 -10.36
C PHE A 21 -7.66 25.42 -8.93
N TRP A 22 -6.59 24.69 -8.60
CA TRP A 22 -6.38 24.18 -7.25
C TRP A 22 -6.19 25.30 -6.22
N GLU A 23 -5.40 26.30 -6.56
CA GLU A 23 -5.15 27.43 -5.67
C GLU A 23 -6.45 28.20 -5.39
N ARG A 24 -7.28 28.50 -6.39
CA ARG A 24 -8.46 29.34 -6.20
C ARG A 24 -9.64 28.59 -5.61
N GLU A 25 -9.99 27.44 -6.18
CA GLU A 25 -11.23 26.74 -5.86
C GLU A 25 -11.11 25.89 -4.59
N TYR A 26 -9.91 25.35 -4.32
CA TYR A 26 -9.70 24.38 -3.25
C TYR A 26 -8.47 24.69 -2.39
N GLY A 27 -7.94 25.92 -2.48
CA GLY A 27 -6.67 26.28 -1.85
C GLY A 27 -6.64 26.11 -0.32
N ASP A 28 -7.80 26.14 0.32
CA ASP A 28 -7.95 26.06 1.78
C ASP A 28 -8.02 24.61 2.30
N GLN A 29 -8.01 23.62 1.40
CA GLN A 29 -7.83 22.22 1.77
C GLN A 29 -6.45 22.00 2.39
N TYR A 30 -6.34 21.08 3.35
CA TYR A 30 -5.06 20.72 3.95
C TYR A 30 -4.48 19.47 3.30
N VAL A 31 -3.16 19.51 3.06
CA VAL A 31 -2.40 18.42 2.45
C VAL A 31 -1.10 18.18 3.18
N THR A 32 -0.57 16.97 3.02
CA THR A 32 0.73 16.57 3.55
C THR A 32 1.78 16.56 2.44
N CYS A 33 2.87 17.30 2.65
CA CYS A 33 4.05 17.29 1.81
C CYS A 33 5.21 16.59 2.53
N LYS A 34 5.96 15.74 1.81
CA LYS A 34 6.99 14.88 2.38
C LYS A 34 8.32 15.10 1.66
N GLN A 35 9.42 15.11 2.40
CA GLN A 35 10.77 15.17 1.82
C GLN A 35 11.14 13.89 1.06
N ARG A 36 10.63 12.75 1.53
CA ARG A 36 10.87 11.43 0.93
C ARG A 36 9.55 10.77 0.58
N ALA A 37 9.49 10.13 -0.58
CA ALA A 37 8.29 9.48 -1.06
C ALA A 37 8.60 8.24 -1.93
N PRO A 38 7.82 7.14 -1.82
CA PRO A 38 6.94 6.84 -0.68
C PRO A 38 7.78 6.68 0.61
N LEU A 39 7.24 6.95 1.81
CA LEU A 39 8.01 6.83 3.07
C LEU A 39 8.24 5.37 3.44
N PHE A 40 9.51 4.94 3.51
CA PHE A 40 9.90 3.59 3.91
C PHE A 40 10.15 3.52 5.42
N ASP A 41 10.12 2.31 5.98
CA ASP A 41 10.38 2.11 7.40
C ASP A 41 11.79 2.57 7.81
N SER A 42 12.76 2.49 6.90
CA SER A 42 14.11 3.01 7.12
C SER A 42 14.19 4.54 7.29
N ASP A 43 13.13 5.26 6.96
CA ASP A 43 13.07 6.73 7.06
C ASP A 43 12.52 7.22 8.41
N GLN A 44 12.08 6.32 9.29
CA GLN A 44 11.46 6.64 10.58
C GLN A 44 12.47 7.08 11.66
N THR A 45 13.70 7.43 11.29
CA THR A 45 14.75 7.89 12.22
C THR A 45 14.57 9.33 12.73
N GLY A 46 13.49 10.01 12.32
CA GLY A 46 13.16 11.39 12.74
C GLY A 46 13.70 12.50 11.83
N ASP A 47 14.60 12.17 10.89
CA ASP A 47 15.26 13.17 10.02
C ASP A 47 14.46 13.53 8.76
N THR A 48 13.36 12.83 8.49
CA THR A 48 12.54 13.06 7.29
C THR A 48 11.52 14.15 7.56
N LEU A 49 11.62 15.27 6.85
CA LEU A 49 10.68 16.37 6.98
C LEU A 49 9.30 15.99 6.39
N ILE A 50 8.26 16.18 7.20
CA ILE A 50 6.85 16.04 6.84
C ILE A 50 6.16 17.34 7.25
N VAL A 51 5.46 17.98 6.32
CA VAL A 51 4.81 19.27 6.53
C VAL A 51 3.34 19.15 6.17
N GLU A 52 2.47 19.57 7.07
CA GLU A 52 1.06 19.83 6.78
C GLU A 52 0.90 21.31 6.43
N THR A 53 0.21 21.60 5.34
CA THR A 53 0.10 22.95 4.77
C THR A 53 -1.19 23.05 3.96
N SER A 54 -1.58 24.28 3.62
CA SER A 54 -2.70 24.49 2.71
C SER A 54 -2.35 24.01 1.29
N LEU A 55 -3.35 23.56 0.54
CA LEU A 55 -3.19 23.19 -0.86
C LEU A 55 -2.64 24.36 -1.68
N ARG A 56 -3.07 25.58 -1.35
CA ARG A 56 -2.58 26.82 -1.97
C ARG A 56 -1.06 26.95 -1.82
N GLU A 57 -0.54 26.84 -0.61
CA GLU A 57 0.90 26.92 -0.34
C GLU A 57 1.66 25.77 -1.00
N ALA A 58 1.13 24.54 -0.95
CA ALA A 58 1.74 23.39 -1.60
C ALA A 58 1.86 23.58 -3.13
N MET A 59 0.82 24.11 -3.77
CA MET A 59 0.81 24.40 -5.22
C MET A 59 1.78 25.52 -5.58
N GLN A 60 1.83 26.58 -4.77
CA GLN A 60 2.77 27.68 -4.95
C GLN A 60 4.21 27.20 -4.80
N TYR A 61 4.51 26.43 -3.74
CA TYR A 61 5.82 25.83 -3.51
C TYR A 61 6.23 24.92 -4.68
N ALA A 62 5.35 24.01 -5.11
CA ALA A 62 5.63 23.12 -6.25
C ALA A 62 6.01 23.91 -7.52
N ARG A 63 5.40 25.08 -7.74
CA ARG A 63 5.72 25.93 -8.89
C ARG A 63 7.01 26.72 -8.75
N THR A 64 7.36 27.17 -7.55
CA THR A 64 8.37 28.23 -7.39
C THR A 64 9.64 27.76 -6.68
N ALA A 65 9.65 26.58 -6.05
CA ALA A 65 10.79 26.14 -5.24
C ALA A 65 12.13 26.16 -6.00
N HIS A 66 12.11 25.79 -7.28
CA HIS A 66 13.30 25.77 -8.15
C HIS A 66 13.83 27.18 -8.47
N LEU A 67 13.00 28.23 -8.44
CA LEU A 67 13.40 29.60 -8.76
C LEU A 67 14.41 30.17 -7.74
N SER A 68 14.44 29.62 -6.53
CA SER A 68 15.41 30.01 -5.50
C SER A 68 16.80 29.42 -5.74
N GLY A 69 16.94 28.40 -6.59
CA GLY A 69 18.16 27.59 -6.75
C GLY A 69 18.56 26.79 -5.50
N ALA A 70 17.84 26.92 -4.37
CA ALA A 70 18.23 26.32 -3.10
C ALA A 70 18.11 24.79 -3.12
N ALA A 71 17.08 24.26 -3.78
CA ALA A 71 16.91 22.83 -3.96
C ALA A 71 18.01 22.22 -4.87
N GLU A 72 18.32 22.87 -5.99
CA GLU A 72 19.36 22.42 -6.93
C GLU A 72 20.77 22.45 -6.31
N ALA A 73 21.02 23.42 -5.43
CA ALA A 73 22.26 23.52 -4.69
C ALA A 73 22.33 22.59 -3.45
N GLY A 74 21.31 21.75 -3.20
CA GLY A 74 21.24 20.88 -2.02
C GLY A 74 21.12 21.63 -0.69
N LYS A 75 20.78 22.93 -0.73
CA LYS A 75 20.70 23.81 0.45
C LYS A 75 19.36 23.72 1.18
N ALA A 76 18.33 23.11 0.57
CA ALA A 76 17.03 22.90 1.18
C ALA A 76 16.41 21.56 0.72
N PRO A 77 15.67 20.87 1.58
CA PRO A 77 14.96 19.65 1.19
C PRO A 77 13.86 19.96 0.17
N VAL A 78 13.73 19.08 -0.83
CA VAL A 78 12.59 19.10 -1.76
C VAL A 78 11.40 18.44 -1.09
N LEU A 79 10.31 19.18 -0.90
CA LEU A 79 9.05 18.65 -0.43
C LEU A 79 8.15 18.23 -1.60
N TYR A 80 7.39 17.16 -1.39
CA TYR A 80 6.55 16.59 -2.42
C TYR A 80 5.17 16.23 -1.85
N MET A 81 4.10 16.79 -2.43
CA MET A 81 2.74 16.31 -2.18
C MET A 81 2.56 15.00 -2.94
N ASN A 82 3.00 13.90 -2.32
CA ASN A 82 3.01 12.58 -2.90
C ASN A 82 1.75 11.80 -2.50
N GLY A 83 0.69 11.99 -3.30
CA GLY A 83 -0.54 11.20 -3.21
C GLY A 83 -1.54 11.74 -2.21
N TRP A 84 -2.15 12.89 -2.51
CA TRP A 84 -3.34 13.39 -1.83
C TRP A 84 -4.58 12.62 -2.31
N ASP A 85 -5.39 12.11 -1.37
CA ASP A 85 -6.63 11.36 -1.63
C ASP A 85 -7.76 12.29 -2.11
N VAL A 86 -7.57 12.86 -3.30
CA VAL A 86 -8.34 13.99 -3.84
C VAL A 86 -9.83 13.71 -3.95
N PHE A 87 -10.25 12.48 -4.23
CA PHE A 87 -11.67 12.13 -4.38
C PHE A 87 -12.34 11.70 -3.08
N GLU A 88 -11.56 11.44 -2.04
CA GLU A 88 -12.10 11.35 -0.68
C GLU A 88 -12.41 12.75 -0.16
N ALA A 89 -11.48 13.69 -0.35
CA ALA A 89 -11.66 15.09 0.03
C ALA A 89 -12.70 15.82 -0.83
N LEU A 90 -12.71 15.56 -2.15
CA LEU A 90 -13.53 16.26 -3.14
C LEU A 90 -14.24 15.27 -4.08
N PRO A 91 -15.24 14.50 -3.58
CA PRO A 91 -15.93 13.48 -4.38
C PRO A 91 -16.60 14.01 -5.65
N GLN A 92 -17.01 15.29 -5.65
CA GLN A 92 -17.63 15.97 -6.78
C GLN A 92 -16.70 16.14 -8.00
N LEU A 93 -15.38 16.00 -7.81
CA LEU A 93 -14.42 16.07 -8.91
C LEU A 93 -14.30 14.75 -9.68
N TRP A 94 -14.93 13.67 -9.21
CA TRP A 94 -14.95 12.41 -9.95
C TRP A 94 -15.72 12.56 -11.27
N HIS A 95 -15.19 11.97 -12.34
CA HIS A 95 -15.82 11.97 -13.66
C HIS A 95 -15.76 10.59 -14.30
N PRO A 96 -16.79 10.13 -15.03
CA PRO A 96 -16.78 8.83 -15.72
C PRO A 96 -15.60 8.60 -16.68
N ASP A 97 -14.99 9.67 -17.22
CA ASP A 97 -13.80 9.51 -18.06
C ASP A 97 -12.55 9.10 -17.28
N ILE A 98 -12.52 9.29 -15.96
CA ILE A 98 -11.47 8.74 -15.10
C ILE A 98 -11.61 7.20 -15.02
N ASP A 99 -12.85 6.70 -15.07
CA ASP A 99 -13.14 5.26 -15.12
C ASP A 99 -12.76 4.62 -16.46
N LYS A 100 -12.76 5.39 -17.55
CA LYS A 100 -12.35 4.92 -18.89
C LYS A 100 -10.85 4.68 -19.02
N LEU A 101 -10.06 5.19 -18.08
CA LEU A 101 -8.64 4.89 -17.99
C LEU A 101 -8.49 3.43 -17.59
N PRO A 102 -7.43 2.73 -18.05
CA PRO A 102 -7.37 1.27 -17.99
C PRO A 102 -7.82 0.73 -16.63
N ASN A 103 -9.00 0.12 -16.62
CA ASN A 103 -9.57 -0.68 -15.53
C ASN A 103 -9.67 -0.04 -14.13
N THR A 104 -9.82 1.29 -14.00
CA THR A 104 -10.01 1.94 -12.69
C THR A 104 -11.19 1.35 -11.89
N THR A 105 -12.27 0.95 -12.57
CA THR A 105 -13.46 0.31 -11.98
C THR A 105 -13.95 -0.89 -12.81
N HIS A 106 -13.02 -1.80 -13.14
CA HIS A 106 -13.35 -2.99 -13.94
C HIS A 106 -14.51 -3.82 -13.33
N PRO A 107 -15.50 -4.28 -14.14
CA PRO A 107 -16.69 -4.96 -13.61
C PRO A 107 -16.41 -6.19 -12.73
N ARG A 108 -15.37 -6.98 -13.03
CA ARG A 108 -15.01 -8.11 -12.16
C ARG A 108 -14.48 -7.68 -10.81
N THR A 109 -13.80 -6.54 -10.75
CA THR A 109 -13.28 -5.97 -9.50
C THR A 109 -14.43 -5.49 -8.64
N VAL A 110 -15.43 -4.84 -9.25
CA VAL A 110 -16.68 -4.46 -8.57
C VAL A 110 -17.43 -5.69 -8.06
N ALA A 111 -17.63 -6.70 -8.91
CA ALA A 111 -18.33 -7.93 -8.52
C ALA A 111 -17.60 -8.68 -7.38
N GLU A 112 -16.27 -8.71 -7.39
CA GLU A 112 -15.51 -9.34 -6.29
C GLU A 112 -15.60 -8.52 -5.00
N TYR A 113 -15.56 -7.18 -5.09
CA TYR A 113 -15.86 -6.34 -3.95
C TYR A 113 -17.25 -6.62 -3.38
N GLU A 114 -18.29 -6.69 -4.21
CA GLU A 114 -19.66 -7.00 -3.78
C GLU A 114 -19.73 -8.36 -3.07
N ARG A 115 -19.07 -9.37 -3.65
CA ARG A 115 -18.99 -10.71 -3.06
C ARG A 115 -18.33 -10.68 -1.68
N LEU A 116 -17.20 -9.99 -1.55
CA LEU A 116 -16.47 -9.85 -0.30
C LEU A 116 -17.33 -9.09 0.73
N HIS A 117 -17.91 -7.95 0.37
CA HIS A 117 -18.80 -7.19 1.26
C HIS A 117 -19.99 -8.02 1.75
N ALA A 118 -20.67 -8.74 0.86
CA ALA A 118 -21.78 -9.64 1.20
C ALA A 118 -21.34 -10.76 2.16
N ALA A 119 -20.16 -11.34 1.95
CA ALA A 119 -19.61 -12.38 2.82
C ALA A 119 -19.27 -11.89 4.24
N PHE A 120 -19.08 -10.58 4.40
CA PHE A 120 -18.70 -9.96 5.66
C PHE A 120 -19.78 -9.11 6.33
N ASN A 121 -20.92 -8.92 5.66
CA ASN A 121 -22.00 -8.01 6.09
C ASN A 121 -21.49 -6.57 6.36
N LEU A 122 -20.57 -6.08 5.53
CA LEU A 122 -19.98 -4.75 5.62
C LEU A 122 -20.44 -3.94 4.41
N ASP A 123 -20.92 -2.70 4.61
CA ASP A 123 -21.26 -1.59 3.68
C ASP A 123 -21.84 -1.85 2.25
N SER A 124 -22.46 -0.81 1.67
CA SER A 124 -23.15 -0.85 0.36
C SER A 124 -22.22 -0.68 -0.86
N VAL A 125 -22.72 -0.94 -2.08
CA VAL A 125 -22.02 -0.69 -3.37
C VAL A 125 -21.42 0.73 -3.47
N GLY A 126 -22.08 1.73 -2.88
CA GLY A 126 -21.57 3.10 -2.84
C GLY A 126 -20.25 3.24 -2.08
N ALA A 127 -20.05 2.47 -1.00
CA ALA A 127 -18.81 2.48 -0.23
C ALA A 127 -17.64 1.84 -1.00
N ILE A 128 -17.93 0.79 -1.78
CA ILE A 128 -16.95 0.15 -2.68
C ILE A 128 -16.44 1.14 -3.71
N VAL A 129 -17.35 1.83 -4.39
CA VAL A 129 -17.00 2.82 -5.41
C VAL A 129 -16.21 3.96 -4.77
N ALA A 130 -16.64 4.49 -3.62
CA ALA A 130 -15.90 5.53 -2.90
C ALA A 130 -14.45 5.08 -2.55
N LYS A 131 -14.28 3.82 -2.16
CA LYS A 131 -12.97 3.25 -1.84
C LYS A 131 -12.08 3.07 -3.07
N ALA A 132 -12.63 2.61 -4.19
CA ALA A 132 -11.91 2.56 -5.47
C ALA A 132 -11.47 3.96 -5.91
N ARG A 133 -12.34 4.98 -5.73
CA ARG A 133 -12.00 6.39 -5.95
C ARG A 133 -10.88 6.88 -5.03
N GLY A 134 -10.85 6.43 -3.77
CA GLY A 134 -9.77 6.74 -2.82
C GLY A 134 -8.40 6.16 -3.20
N LEU A 135 -8.33 5.22 -4.14
CA LEU A 135 -7.06 4.73 -4.69
C LEU A 135 -6.51 5.62 -5.80
N CYS A 136 -7.29 6.61 -6.21
CA CYS A 136 -6.88 7.64 -7.13
C CYS A 136 -6.40 8.88 -6.37
N LYS A 137 -5.16 9.27 -6.62
CA LYS A 137 -4.46 10.29 -5.86
C LYS A 137 -3.85 11.37 -6.75
N LEU A 138 -3.88 12.60 -6.27
CA LEU A 138 -3.23 13.73 -6.91
C LEU A 138 -1.83 13.91 -6.33
N PHE A 139 -0.86 14.09 -7.22
CA PHE A 139 0.52 14.37 -6.87
C PHE A 139 0.89 15.75 -7.40
N ALA A 140 1.56 16.55 -6.58
CA ALA A 140 2.06 17.87 -6.97
C ALA A 140 3.46 18.08 -6.41
N GLY A 141 4.43 18.44 -7.26
CA GLY A 141 5.80 18.63 -6.81
C GLY A 141 6.63 19.53 -7.72
N PRO A 142 7.68 20.15 -7.17
CA PRO A 142 8.63 20.96 -7.93
C PRO A 142 9.57 20.11 -8.78
N ILE A 143 10.43 20.78 -9.55
CA ILE A 143 11.58 20.16 -10.22
C ILE A 143 12.38 19.36 -9.18
N GLY A 144 12.77 18.13 -9.53
CA GLY A 144 13.52 17.24 -8.65
C GLY A 144 12.68 16.52 -7.60
N ALA A 145 11.35 16.68 -7.58
CA ALA A 145 10.49 15.88 -6.71
C ALA A 145 10.51 14.41 -7.15
N ILE A 146 10.98 13.52 -6.27
CA ILE A 146 11.21 12.10 -6.55
C ILE A 146 10.13 11.23 -5.89
N THR A 147 9.56 10.33 -6.68
CA THR A 147 8.97 9.07 -6.19
C THR A 147 10.03 7.99 -6.33
N ARG A 148 10.59 7.54 -5.20
CA ARG A 148 11.64 6.51 -5.14
C ARG A 148 11.13 5.18 -5.70
N ILE A 149 12.08 4.32 -6.12
CA ILE A 149 11.72 3.09 -6.80
C ILE A 149 10.95 2.14 -5.86
N HIS A 150 9.81 1.66 -6.32
CA HIS A 150 8.98 0.72 -5.57
C HIS A 150 8.05 -0.08 -6.48
N GLN A 151 7.39 -1.09 -5.91
CA GLN A 151 6.18 -1.69 -6.50
C GLN A 151 4.96 -1.23 -5.71
N ASP A 152 3.81 -1.12 -6.38
CA ASP A 152 2.55 -0.83 -5.72
C ASP A 152 2.07 -2.00 -4.84
N ASN A 153 1.29 -1.67 -3.81
CA ASN A 153 0.86 -2.65 -2.82
C ASN A 153 -0.18 -3.63 -3.39
N HIS A 154 -0.20 -4.84 -2.82
CA HIS A 154 -1.25 -5.84 -3.04
C HIS A 154 -1.49 -6.18 -4.52
N ASP A 155 -0.40 -6.33 -5.27
CA ASP A 155 -0.42 -6.67 -6.70
C ASP A 155 -1.24 -5.70 -7.56
N ALA A 156 -1.46 -4.46 -7.11
CA ALA A 156 -2.19 -3.48 -7.90
C ALA A 156 -1.44 -3.17 -9.20
N HIS A 157 -2.19 -2.99 -10.28
CA HIS A 157 -1.73 -2.20 -11.41
C HIS A 157 -1.80 -0.73 -11.03
N ALA A 158 -1.05 0.12 -11.72
CA ALA A 158 -1.22 1.56 -11.63
C ALA A 158 -1.18 2.21 -13.00
N TRP A 159 -2.05 3.19 -13.20
CA TRP A 159 -1.85 4.17 -14.26
C TRP A 159 -1.49 5.52 -13.65
N LEU A 160 -0.56 6.23 -14.30
CA LEU A 160 -0.16 7.58 -13.91
C LEU A 160 -0.28 8.49 -15.12
N CYS A 161 -1.18 9.46 -15.04
CA CYS A 161 -1.36 10.47 -16.06
C CYS A 161 -0.75 11.79 -15.62
N ASN A 162 0.16 12.29 -16.44
CA ASN A 162 0.74 13.60 -16.19
C ASN A 162 -0.26 14.68 -16.65
N VAL A 163 -0.79 15.46 -15.72
CA VAL A 163 -1.80 16.51 -15.98
C VAL A 163 -1.11 17.82 -16.36
N ARG A 164 -0.03 18.16 -15.67
CA ARG A 164 0.81 19.34 -15.94
C ARG A 164 2.28 18.97 -15.80
N GLY A 165 3.12 19.71 -16.51
CA GLY A 165 4.57 19.57 -16.43
C GLY A 165 5.09 18.34 -17.15
N ARG A 166 6.31 17.94 -16.82
CA ARG A 166 7.04 16.82 -17.43
C ARG A 166 7.64 15.96 -16.35
N LYS A 167 7.48 14.65 -16.47
CA LYS A 167 7.98 13.70 -15.47
C LYS A 167 8.70 12.55 -16.14
N LEU A 168 9.92 12.27 -15.71
CA LEU A 168 10.65 11.07 -16.10
C LEU A 168 10.13 9.91 -15.26
N TYR A 169 9.84 8.80 -15.93
CA TYR A 169 9.54 7.51 -15.34
C TYR A 169 10.62 6.51 -15.71
N VAL A 170 11.03 5.71 -14.74
CA VAL A 170 11.96 4.58 -14.93
C VAL A 170 11.31 3.33 -14.36
N LEU A 171 11.26 2.26 -15.15
CA LEU A 171 10.62 0.99 -14.78
C LEU A 171 11.62 -0.16 -14.86
N CYS A 172 11.45 -1.15 -13.98
CA CYS A 172 12.15 -2.43 -14.03
C CYS A 172 11.15 -3.57 -14.02
N ARG A 173 11.50 -4.68 -14.68
CA ARG A 173 10.63 -5.84 -14.76
C ARG A 173 10.47 -6.53 -13.38
N PRO A 174 9.33 -7.19 -13.11
CA PRO A 174 9.14 -7.96 -11.89
C PRO A 174 10.20 -9.06 -11.68
N GLU A 175 10.71 -9.67 -12.75
CA GLU A 175 11.70 -10.76 -12.70
C GLU A 175 13.05 -10.29 -12.14
N ASP A 176 13.35 -8.99 -12.28
CA ASP A 176 14.59 -8.38 -11.81
C ASP A 176 14.51 -7.91 -10.34
N SER A 177 13.44 -8.26 -9.62
CA SER A 177 13.19 -7.81 -8.25
C SER A 177 14.40 -7.99 -7.30
N LEU A 178 15.13 -9.11 -7.40
CA LEU A 178 16.32 -9.37 -6.58
C LEU A 178 17.50 -8.46 -6.88
N LYS A 179 17.54 -7.85 -8.06
CA LYS A 179 18.57 -6.86 -8.46
C LYS A 179 18.22 -5.46 -7.95
N VAL A 180 16.94 -5.17 -7.75
CA VAL A 180 16.42 -3.85 -7.32
C VAL A 180 16.31 -3.76 -5.80
N ALA A 181 15.89 -4.85 -5.15
CA ALA A 181 15.68 -4.93 -3.71
C ALA A 181 16.25 -6.23 -3.12
N PRO A 182 16.90 -6.19 -1.94
CA PRO A 182 17.43 -7.39 -1.30
C PRO A 182 16.29 -8.35 -0.86
N PRO A 183 16.55 -9.66 -0.68
CA PRO A 183 15.53 -10.65 -0.32
C PRO A 183 14.67 -10.29 0.91
N ARG A 184 15.26 -9.64 1.93
CA ARG A 184 14.54 -9.16 3.12
C ARG A 184 13.55 -8.02 2.85
N ALA A 185 13.67 -7.36 1.70
CA ALA A 185 12.75 -6.33 1.22
C ALA A 185 11.71 -6.88 0.21
N LEU A 186 11.82 -8.17 -0.13
CA LEU A 186 10.97 -8.88 -1.10
C LEU A 186 9.99 -9.85 -0.44
N ASP A 187 9.82 -9.79 0.89
CA ASP A 187 8.90 -10.65 1.62
C ASP A 187 7.46 -10.48 1.09
N ARG A 188 7.08 -11.38 0.19
CA ARG A 188 5.81 -11.43 -0.57
C ARG A 188 4.55 -11.61 0.30
N GLY A 189 4.69 -11.50 1.61
CA GLY A 189 3.65 -11.86 2.57
C GLY A 189 2.69 -10.74 2.95
N ARG A 190 3.06 -9.45 2.82
CA ARG A 190 2.32 -8.37 3.50
C ARG A 190 2.44 -7.03 2.77
N GLY A 191 1.40 -6.20 2.88
CA GLY A 191 1.26 -4.84 2.33
C GLY A 191 2.21 -3.79 2.92
N THR A 192 3.49 -4.12 3.00
CA THR A 192 4.61 -3.23 3.26
C THR A 192 5.30 -2.94 1.94
N GLN A 193 5.50 -1.66 1.65
CA GLN A 193 6.06 -1.13 0.41
C GLN A 193 7.27 -1.94 -0.06
N TYR A 194 7.19 -2.52 -1.25
CA TYR A 194 8.33 -3.14 -1.92
C TYR A 194 9.31 -2.01 -2.26
N SER A 195 10.29 -1.79 -1.40
CA SER A 195 11.19 -0.65 -1.49
C SER A 195 12.53 -1.09 -2.07
N GLY A 196 12.93 -0.47 -3.17
CA GLY A 196 14.26 -0.65 -3.73
C GLY A 196 15.20 0.39 -3.14
N ARG A 197 16.48 0.04 -3.01
CA ARG A 197 17.54 1.01 -2.70
C ARG A 197 18.13 1.65 -3.95
N LEU A 198 17.62 1.28 -5.13
CA LEU A 198 18.08 1.80 -6.40
C LEU A 198 17.55 3.21 -6.65
N ASP A 199 18.45 4.18 -6.80
CA ASP A 199 18.17 5.47 -7.40
C ASP A 199 18.70 5.50 -8.83
N PRO A 200 17.83 5.46 -9.87
CA PRO A 200 18.25 5.52 -11.27
C PRO A 200 19.01 6.80 -11.66
N LEU A 201 19.00 7.84 -10.82
CA LEU A 201 19.75 9.08 -11.05
C LEU A 201 21.09 9.13 -10.33
N ASP A 202 21.37 8.26 -9.36
CA ASP A 202 22.68 8.19 -8.70
C ASP A 202 23.68 7.42 -9.60
N PRO A 203 24.84 8.02 -9.97
CA PRO A 203 25.81 7.38 -10.86
C PRO A 203 26.34 6.02 -10.37
N ARG A 204 26.43 5.81 -9.05
CA ARG A 204 26.88 4.54 -8.45
C ARG A 204 25.83 3.46 -8.63
N ASP A 205 24.57 3.83 -8.48
CA ASP A 205 23.44 2.92 -8.66
C ASP A 205 23.21 2.59 -10.13
N GLN A 206 23.43 3.54 -11.04
CA GLN A 206 23.50 3.28 -12.47
C GLN A 206 24.63 2.29 -12.82
N GLN A 207 25.80 2.43 -12.18
CA GLN A 207 26.89 1.47 -12.38
C GLN A 207 26.52 0.09 -11.83
N ARG A 208 25.96 0.00 -10.62
CA ARG A 208 25.47 -1.25 -10.04
C ARG A 208 24.44 -1.94 -10.94
N ALA A 209 23.51 -1.18 -11.51
CA ALA A 209 22.52 -1.70 -12.45
C ALA A 209 23.18 -2.29 -13.70
N ARG A 210 24.20 -1.63 -14.26
CA ARG A 210 24.99 -2.17 -15.37
C ARG A 210 25.73 -3.45 -14.98
N ASP A 211 26.40 -3.46 -13.83
CA ASP A 211 27.21 -4.58 -13.35
C ASP A 211 26.38 -5.85 -13.13
N CYS A 212 25.13 -5.72 -12.69
CA CYS A 212 24.23 -6.86 -12.49
C CYS A 212 23.31 -7.16 -13.69
N GLY A 213 23.48 -6.46 -14.82
CA GLY A 213 22.65 -6.62 -16.01
C GLY A 213 21.18 -6.32 -15.75
N LEU A 214 20.88 -5.27 -14.99
CA LEU A 214 19.52 -4.76 -14.79
C LEU A 214 19.12 -3.86 -15.96
N GLU A 215 18.05 -4.22 -16.65
CA GLU A 215 17.48 -3.41 -17.73
C GLU A 215 16.51 -2.37 -17.17
N LEU A 216 16.73 -1.09 -17.48
CA LEU A 216 15.89 0.03 -17.06
C LEU A 216 15.13 0.60 -18.25
N PHE A 217 13.79 0.65 -18.15
CA PHE A 217 12.92 1.24 -19.15
C PHE A 217 12.60 2.68 -18.76
N ALA A 218 13.04 3.66 -19.54
CA ALA A 218 12.84 5.07 -19.22
C ALA A 218 11.97 5.77 -20.27
N THR A 219 11.09 6.66 -19.81
CA THR A 219 10.31 7.56 -20.68
C THR A 219 9.96 8.84 -19.95
N VAL A 220 9.84 9.94 -20.69
CA VAL A 220 9.28 11.20 -20.18
C VAL A 220 7.82 11.27 -20.56
N LEU A 221 6.95 11.56 -19.59
CA LEU A 221 5.54 11.86 -19.85
C LEU A 221 5.34 13.37 -19.98
N GLU A 222 4.77 13.78 -21.10
CA GLU A 222 4.26 15.12 -21.37
C GLU A 222 2.80 15.27 -20.84
N PRO A 223 2.26 16.50 -20.72
CA PRO A 223 0.88 16.70 -20.30
C PRO A 223 -0.13 15.92 -21.16
N GLY A 224 -1.06 15.23 -20.51
CA GLY A 224 -2.08 14.37 -21.12
C GLY A 224 -1.62 12.95 -21.41
N GLN A 225 -0.32 12.65 -21.33
CA GLN A 225 0.19 11.29 -21.52
C GLN A 225 0.05 10.47 -20.24
N THR A 226 -0.19 9.17 -20.43
CA THR A 226 -0.37 8.21 -19.33
C THR A 226 0.57 7.04 -19.48
N ILE A 227 1.19 6.63 -18.38
CA ILE A 227 1.92 5.37 -18.31
C ILE A 227 1.12 4.35 -17.50
N LEU A 228 1.16 3.11 -17.94
CA LEU A 228 0.69 1.96 -17.18
C LEU A 228 1.89 1.22 -16.58
N ALA A 229 1.87 1.01 -15.27
CA ALA A 229 2.73 0.12 -14.51
C ALA A 229 1.90 -1.11 -14.11
N PRO A 230 2.06 -2.26 -14.79
CA PRO A 230 1.37 -3.48 -14.42
C PRO A 230 1.79 -3.99 -13.04
N MET A 231 1.01 -4.90 -12.46
CA MET A 231 1.33 -5.55 -11.19
C MET A 231 2.78 -6.07 -11.16
N GLY A 232 3.45 -5.83 -10.04
CA GLY A 232 4.83 -6.24 -9.82
C GLY A 232 5.90 -5.45 -10.61
N TRP A 233 5.54 -4.46 -11.41
CA TRP A 233 6.55 -3.62 -12.05
C TRP A 233 7.13 -2.61 -11.05
N TRP A 234 8.45 -2.61 -10.95
CA TRP A 234 9.17 -1.58 -10.20
C TRP A 234 9.10 -0.29 -10.98
N HIS A 235 8.83 0.82 -10.30
CA HIS A 235 8.76 2.11 -10.94
C HIS A 235 9.28 3.23 -10.04
N TYR A 236 9.97 4.16 -10.69
CA TYR A 236 10.56 5.37 -10.14
C TYR A 236 10.06 6.56 -10.97
N ALA A 237 9.90 7.73 -10.35
CA ALA A 237 9.57 8.94 -11.09
C ALA A 237 10.28 10.17 -10.53
N VAL A 238 10.65 11.10 -11.41
CA VAL A 238 11.18 12.42 -11.03
C VAL A 238 10.54 13.52 -11.88
N SER A 239 10.12 14.60 -11.22
CA SER A 239 9.61 15.80 -11.88
C SER A 239 10.74 16.56 -12.58
N LEU A 240 10.64 16.72 -13.90
CA LEU A 240 11.59 17.51 -14.71
C LEU A 240 11.18 18.99 -14.80
N THR A 241 9.90 19.27 -14.63
CA THR A 241 9.33 20.61 -14.42
C THR A 241 8.40 20.56 -13.20
N PRO A 242 7.91 21.69 -12.66
CA PRO A 242 6.75 21.65 -11.77
C PRO A 242 5.64 20.83 -12.41
N SER A 243 5.13 19.82 -11.69
CA SER A 243 4.26 18.80 -12.28
C SER A 243 3.06 18.47 -11.40
N LEU A 244 1.94 18.18 -12.07
CA LEU A 244 0.73 17.61 -11.48
C LEU A 244 0.49 16.25 -12.13
N THR A 245 0.31 15.21 -11.34
CA THR A 245 0.05 13.85 -11.84
C THR A 245 -1.17 13.28 -11.12
N LEU A 246 -2.11 12.74 -11.88
CA LEU A 246 -3.18 11.91 -11.33
C LEU A 246 -2.77 10.45 -11.50
N MET A 247 -2.80 9.67 -10.42
CA MET A 247 -2.50 8.24 -10.44
C MET A 247 -3.66 7.48 -9.84
N CYS A 248 -3.93 6.29 -10.35
CA CYS A 248 -4.81 5.35 -9.66
C CYS A 248 -4.18 3.96 -9.61
N ASN A 249 -4.25 3.35 -8.43
CA ASN A 249 -4.09 1.90 -8.29
C ASN A 249 -5.41 1.21 -8.64
N PHE A 250 -5.33 0.08 -9.34
CA PHE A 250 -6.50 -0.69 -9.71
C PHE A 250 -6.22 -2.19 -9.81
N TRP A 251 -7.29 -2.97 -9.78
CA TRP A 251 -7.27 -4.40 -10.06
C TRP A 251 -8.23 -4.74 -11.18
N ASP A 252 -7.95 -5.82 -11.87
CA ASP A 252 -8.77 -6.42 -12.90
C ASP A 252 -8.72 -7.95 -12.83
N HIS A 253 -9.19 -8.61 -13.87
CA HIS A 253 -9.23 -10.08 -13.94
C HIS A 253 -7.88 -10.78 -13.73
N ALA A 254 -6.75 -10.10 -13.96
CA ALA A 254 -5.41 -10.70 -13.83
C ALA A 254 -4.86 -10.66 -12.40
N ASN A 255 -5.28 -9.69 -11.58
CA ASN A 255 -4.71 -9.43 -10.25
C ASN A 255 -5.76 -9.26 -9.14
N VAL A 256 -7.05 -9.51 -9.40
CA VAL A 256 -8.14 -9.35 -8.41
C VAL A 256 -7.89 -10.09 -7.09
N HIS A 257 -7.05 -11.14 -7.07
CA HIS A 257 -6.68 -11.79 -5.81
C HIS A 257 -5.94 -10.86 -4.83
N GLY A 258 -5.16 -9.90 -5.33
CA GLY A 258 -4.52 -8.87 -4.50
C GLY A 258 -5.54 -7.94 -3.83
N LEU A 259 -6.70 -7.75 -4.45
CA LEU A 259 -7.82 -7.03 -3.84
C LEU A 259 -8.29 -7.71 -2.55
N HIS A 260 -8.32 -9.04 -2.54
CA HIS A 260 -8.75 -9.81 -1.38
C HIS A 260 -7.83 -9.49 -0.19
N ASP A 261 -6.52 -9.48 -0.40
CA ASP A 261 -5.56 -9.17 0.66
C ASP A 261 -5.79 -7.81 1.28
N THR A 262 -5.95 -6.78 0.43
CA THR A 262 -6.28 -5.42 0.87
C THR A 262 -7.57 -5.41 1.69
N PHE A 263 -8.61 -6.09 1.18
CA PHE A 263 -9.93 -6.11 1.77
C PHE A 263 -9.94 -6.83 3.13
N TYR A 264 -9.47 -8.07 3.19
CA TYR A 264 -9.42 -8.87 4.40
C TYR A 264 -8.59 -8.17 5.49
N LEU A 265 -7.47 -7.53 5.13
CA LEU A 265 -6.67 -6.76 6.09
C LEU A 265 -7.44 -5.57 6.66
N GLN A 266 -8.18 -4.83 5.84
CA GLN A 266 -8.98 -3.70 6.32
C GLN A 266 -10.12 -4.15 7.23
N VAL A 267 -10.83 -5.22 6.84
CA VAL A 267 -11.87 -5.83 7.68
C VAL A 267 -11.29 -6.32 9.00
N ALA A 268 -10.15 -7.02 8.95
CA ALA A 268 -9.47 -7.50 10.16
C ALA A 268 -9.06 -6.33 11.07
N ARG A 269 -8.53 -5.23 10.51
CA ARG A 269 -8.20 -4.01 11.27
C ARG A 269 -9.42 -3.38 11.92
N ALA A 270 -10.55 -3.31 11.21
CA ALA A 270 -11.79 -2.77 11.74
C ALA A 270 -12.32 -3.63 12.91
N ILE A 271 -12.42 -4.94 12.70
CA ILE A 271 -12.83 -5.90 13.76
C ILE A 271 -11.90 -5.80 14.97
N ASP A 272 -10.59 -5.75 14.74
CA ASP A 272 -9.60 -5.64 15.80
C ASP A 272 -9.74 -4.35 16.61
N ARG A 273 -9.93 -3.22 15.94
CA ARG A 273 -10.15 -1.92 16.58
C ARG A 273 -11.42 -1.95 17.44
N THR A 274 -12.55 -2.38 16.88
CA THR A 274 -13.82 -2.46 17.61
C THR A 274 -13.70 -3.37 18.84
N ARG A 275 -13.00 -4.51 18.72
CA ARG A 275 -12.76 -5.42 19.85
C ARG A 275 -11.90 -4.78 20.94
N ARG A 276 -10.87 -4.00 20.58
CA ARG A 276 -10.03 -3.29 21.55
C ARG A 276 -10.80 -2.17 22.25
N GLU A 277 -11.56 -1.36 21.51
CA GLU A 277 -12.40 -0.29 22.06
C GLU A 277 -13.48 -0.84 23.01
N ALA A 278 -14.10 -1.97 22.67
CA ALA A 278 -15.08 -2.63 23.53
C ALA A 278 -14.48 -3.15 24.86
N ARG A 279 -13.16 -3.37 24.93
CA ARG A 279 -12.46 -3.75 26.17
C ARG A 279 -12.16 -2.55 27.07
N THR A 280 -12.02 -1.36 26.51
CA THR A 280 -11.67 -0.13 27.24
C THR A 280 -12.88 0.71 27.66
N SER A 281 -14.04 0.51 27.04
CA SER A 281 -15.25 1.27 27.35
C SER A 281 -16.02 0.71 28.56
N PRO A 282 -16.46 1.55 29.52
CA PRO A 282 -17.35 1.13 30.59
C PRO A 282 -18.72 0.78 29.99
N LYS A 283 -19.20 -0.44 30.22
CA LYS A 283 -20.42 -0.99 29.60
C LYS A 283 -21.66 -0.12 29.83
N PRO A 284 -22.49 0.12 28.80
CA PRO A 284 -23.94 0.01 28.91
C PRO A 284 -24.40 -1.31 28.28
N GLY A 285 -25.53 -1.83 28.76
CA GLY A 285 -26.03 -3.17 28.45
C GLY A 285 -26.18 -3.50 26.96
N ASN A 286 -25.98 -4.78 26.65
CA ASN A 286 -26.14 -5.47 25.35
C ASN A 286 -24.99 -5.41 24.32
N ALA A 287 -23.74 -5.22 24.73
CA ALA A 287 -22.57 -5.44 23.87
C ALA A 287 -22.02 -6.89 23.99
N VAL A 288 -21.56 -7.43 22.85
CA VAL A 288 -20.84 -8.71 22.72
C VAL A 288 -19.83 -8.88 23.86
N PRO A 289 -19.82 -10.01 24.59
CA PRO A 289 -18.91 -10.18 25.72
C PRO A 289 -17.45 -10.03 25.28
N PRO A 290 -16.61 -9.31 26.05
CA PRO A 290 -15.20 -9.17 25.71
C PRO A 290 -14.57 -10.56 25.65
N VAL A 291 -13.95 -10.89 24.52
CA VAL A 291 -13.14 -12.10 24.39
C VAL A 291 -12.06 -12.03 25.47
N ALA A 292 -12.04 -13.00 26.39
CA ALA A 292 -11.05 -13.06 27.46
C ALA A 292 -9.64 -12.97 26.88
N GLU A 293 -8.76 -12.25 27.56
CA GLU A 293 -7.35 -12.26 27.20
C GLU A 293 -6.80 -13.68 27.37
N VAL A 294 -6.31 -14.26 26.29
CA VAL A 294 -5.65 -15.57 26.31
C VAL A 294 -4.16 -15.31 26.21
N SER A 295 -3.51 -15.17 27.36
CA SER A 295 -2.06 -15.02 27.46
C SER A 295 -1.51 -16.27 28.17
N PRO A 296 -0.57 -17.01 27.55
CA PRO A 296 -0.07 -18.25 28.11
C PRO A 296 0.87 -17.98 29.29
N SER A 297 0.77 -18.81 30.33
CA SER A 297 1.73 -18.84 31.44
C SER A 297 2.87 -19.83 31.19
N GLU A 298 2.74 -20.69 30.18
CA GLU A 298 3.77 -21.67 29.86
C GLU A 298 5.04 -21.03 29.28
N PRO A 299 6.22 -21.64 29.49
CA PRO A 299 7.45 -21.20 28.85
C PRO A 299 7.40 -21.44 27.33
N ILE A 300 8.12 -20.59 26.59
CA ILE A 300 8.29 -20.74 25.14
C ILE A 300 9.11 -22.02 24.86
N ARG A 301 8.61 -22.86 23.96
CA ARG A 301 9.30 -24.04 23.46
C ARG A 301 9.71 -23.86 22.00
N THR A 302 11.00 -23.93 21.71
CA THR A 302 11.54 -23.90 20.33
C THR A 302 11.16 -25.16 19.56
N LEU A 303 10.87 -25.01 18.27
CA LEU A 303 10.64 -26.09 17.33
C LEU A 303 11.86 -26.22 16.42
N THR A 304 12.49 -27.39 16.43
CA THR A 304 13.69 -27.66 15.61
C THR A 304 13.58 -29.06 14.99
N PRO A 305 13.41 -29.19 13.66
CA PRO A 305 13.24 -28.09 12.71
C PRO A 305 11.91 -27.34 12.90
N PRO A 306 11.78 -26.12 12.36
CA PRO A 306 10.48 -25.44 12.29
C PRO A 306 9.40 -26.29 11.62
N LEU A 307 8.15 -26.11 12.03
CA LEU A 307 7.01 -26.89 11.55
C LEU A 307 6.08 -26.02 10.71
N THR A 308 5.57 -26.56 9.60
CA THR A 308 4.60 -25.85 8.77
C THR A 308 3.18 -26.10 9.27
N TYR A 309 2.44 -25.02 9.48
CA TYR A 309 1.00 -25.03 9.75
C TYR A 309 0.26 -24.34 8.60
N LEU A 310 -0.98 -24.73 8.35
CA LEU A 310 -1.90 -24.09 7.42
C LEU A 310 -3.01 -23.42 8.22
N ALA A 311 -3.35 -22.18 7.90
CA ALA A 311 -4.53 -21.55 8.48
C ALA A 311 -5.81 -22.27 8.02
N ALA A 312 -6.67 -22.63 8.95
CA ALA A 312 -7.87 -23.42 8.71
C ALA A 312 -9.17 -22.61 8.91
N HIS A 313 -9.12 -21.56 9.71
CA HIS A 313 -10.28 -20.72 9.98
C HIS A 313 -10.64 -19.85 8.78
N LYS A 314 -11.96 -19.69 8.56
CA LYS A 314 -12.51 -18.72 7.61
C LYS A 314 -13.09 -17.54 8.39
N PRO A 315 -12.82 -16.30 7.98
CA PRO A 315 -12.13 -15.94 6.73
C PRO A 315 -10.60 -15.87 6.84
N PHE A 316 -10.07 -15.66 8.04
CA PHE A 316 -8.64 -15.53 8.29
C PHE A 316 -8.30 -15.79 9.76
N VAL A 317 -7.02 -16.02 10.04
CA VAL A 317 -6.45 -16.11 11.39
C VAL A 317 -5.64 -14.84 11.67
N PHE A 318 -5.83 -14.24 12.85
CA PHE A 318 -5.04 -13.09 13.28
C PHE A 318 -3.62 -13.49 13.63
N VAL A 319 -2.64 -12.70 13.19
CA VAL A 319 -1.25 -12.78 13.66
C VAL A 319 -0.93 -11.56 14.50
N ARG A 320 -0.38 -11.80 15.69
CA ARG A 320 -0.25 -10.84 16.78
C ARG A 320 1.22 -10.62 17.13
N GLU A 321 1.52 -9.49 17.75
CA GLU A 321 2.89 -9.13 18.15
C GLU A 321 3.39 -9.93 19.37
N ALA A 322 2.46 -10.40 20.19
CA ALA A 322 2.70 -11.27 21.33
C ALA A 322 1.62 -12.37 21.36
N PRO A 323 1.80 -13.47 22.11
CA PRO A 323 0.84 -14.57 22.21
C PRO A 323 -0.34 -14.17 23.10
N SER A 324 -1.09 -13.16 22.66
CA SER A 324 -2.25 -12.61 23.35
C SER A 324 -3.27 -12.10 22.35
N THR A 325 -4.55 -12.32 22.63
CA THR A 325 -5.65 -11.73 21.85
C THR A 325 -5.75 -10.21 22.03
N ALA A 326 -5.09 -9.65 23.06
CA ALA A 326 -4.98 -8.21 23.29
C ALA A 326 -3.81 -7.55 22.57
N ALA A 327 -2.80 -8.33 22.17
CA ALA A 327 -1.63 -7.79 21.50
C ALA A 327 -2.00 -7.13 20.16
N PRO A 328 -1.27 -6.07 19.75
CA PRO A 328 -1.47 -5.46 18.44
C PRO A 328 -1.44 -6.51 17.32
N MET A 329 -2.36 -6.35 16.35
CA MET A 329 -2.35 -7.16 15.15
C MET A 329 -1.15 -6.78 14.27
N LEU A 330 -0.33 -7.77 13.92
CA LEU A 330 0.71 -7.64 12.90
C LEU A 330 0.19 -7.93 11.49
N GLY A 331 -0.81 -8.82 11.37
CA GLY A 331 -1.43 -9.13 10.10
C GLY A 331 -2.42 -10.28 10.21
N ILE A 332 -2.68 -10.95 9.09
CA ILE A 332 -3.58 -12.09 9.00
C ILE A 332 -2.97 -13.22 8.18
N LEU A 333 -3.51 -14.43 8.35
CA LEU A 333 -3.29 -15.59 7.48
C LEU A 333 -4.63 -15.99 6.87
N ARG A 334 -4.68 -16.16 5.55
CA ARG A 334 -5.87 -16.67 4.84
C ARG A 334 -5.97 -18.19 4.97
N THR A 335 -7.17 -18.73 4.81
CA THR A 335 -7.36 -20.18 4.76
C THR A 335 -6.39 -20.84 3.76
N ALA A 336 -5.78 -21.95 4.16
CA ALA A 336 -4.72 -22.69 3.47
C ALA A 336 -3.37 -21.96 3.33
N GLN A 337 -3.21 -20.73 3.83
CA GLN A 337 -1.92 -20.04 3.81
C GLN A 337 -0.93 -20.73 4.79
N PRO A 338 0.30 -21.03 4.35
CA PRO A 338 1.31 -21.63 5.20
C PRO A 338 1.87 -20.63 6.22
N PHE A 339 2.20 -21.16 7.39
CA PHE A 339 2.84 -20.46 8.50
C PHE A 339 3.93 -21.37 9.07
N LEU A 340 5.19 -20.98 8.87
CA LEU A 340 6.33 -21.70 9.41
C LEU A 340 6.52 -21.32 10.88
N ALA A 341 6.23 -22.23 11.79
CA ALA A 341 6.33 -22.02 13.24
C ALA A 341 7.70 -22.48 13.75
N GLY A 342 8.44 -21.57 14.39
CA GLY A 342 9.75 -21.83 15.00
C GLY A 342 9.69 -21.98 16.52
N ALA A 343 8.57 -21.60 17.15
CA ALA A 343 8.33 -21.84 18.57
C ALA A 343 6.83 -21.92 18.87
N VAL A 344 6.51 -22.43 20.05
CA VAL A 344 5.14 -22.51 20.59
C VAL A 344 5.09 -22.08 22.05
N GLN A 345 4.01 -21.42 22.45
CA GLN A 345 3.75 -21.02 23.83
C GLN A 345 2.25 -21.10 24.12
N GLY A 346 1.83 -22.05 24.97
CA GLY A 346 0.42 -22.22 25.37
C GLY A 346 -0.62 -22.14 24.24
N GLY A 347 -0.40 -22.92 23.17
CA GLY A 347 -1.29 -22.94 22.00
C GLY A 347 -1.08 -21.80 21.00
N TRP A 348 -0.13 -20.89 21.23
CA TRP A 348 0.28 -19.87 20.26
C TRP A 348 1.53 -20.30 19.51
N LEU A 349 1.50 -20.18 18.19
CA LEU A 349 2.59 -20.50 17.27
C LEU A 349 3.35 -19.23 16.91
N ARG A 350 4.64 -19.16 17.25
CA ARG A 350 5.52 -18.07 16.83
C ARG A 350 6.14 -18.39 15.48
N SER A 351 6.14 -17.42 14.57
CA SER A 351 6.80 -17.54 13.28
C SER A 351 8.29 -17.88 13.44
N ALA A 352 8.84 -18.71 12.55
CA ALA A 352 10.26 -19.06 12.53
C ALA A 352 11.12 -17.92 12.01
N GLU A 353 10.53 -17.07 11.17
CA GLU A 353 11.14 -15.89 10.59
C GLU A 353 10.35 -14.65 11.02
N PRO A 354 10.96 -13.44 10.98
CA PRO A 354 10.23 -12.20 11.20
C PRO A 354 8.96 -12.13 10.37
N PHE A 355 7.85 -11.82 11.02
CA PHE A 355 6.56 -11.62 10.38
C PHE A 355 6.46 -10.17 9.88
N ASP A 356 6.46 -9.16 10.75
CA ASP A 356 6.26 -7.77 10.30
C ASP A 356 7.36 -6.86 10.83
N LYS A 357 8.11 -6.21 9.92
CA LYS A 357 9.16 -5.22 10.26
C LYS A 357 10.17 -5.73 11.28
N GLY A 358 10.68 -6.94 11.08
CA GLY A 358 11.62 -7.58 12.02
C GLY A 358 10.96 -8.19 13.26
N ARG A 359 9.66 -7.97 13.48
CA ARG A 359 8.90 -8.54 14.61
C ARG A 359 8.40 -9.93 14.25
N TYR A 360 8.50 -10.85 15.20
CA TYR A 360 7.96 -12.21 15.04
C TYR A 360 6.46 -12.22 15.32
N GLY A 361 5.71 -13.00 14.54
CA GLY A 361 4.26 -13.07 14.65
C GLY A 361 3.79 -14.28 15.43
N TRP A 362 2.71 -14.12 16.18
CA TRP A 362 2.06 -15.16 16.95
C TRP A 362 0.65 -15.45 16.42
N ALA A 363 0.37 -16.70 16.06
CA ALA A 363 -0.94 -17.17 15.62
C ALA A 363 -1.49 -18.19 16.62
N LEU A 364 -2.74 -18.03 17.04
CA LEU A 364 -3.38 -18.99 17.94
C LEU A 364 -3.74 -20.27 17.17
N GLU A 365 -3.39 -21.44 17.69
CA GLU A 365 -3.62 -22.73 17.05
C GLU A 365 -5.09 -23.17 17.15
N ASP A 366 -5.70 -23.00 18.33
CA ASP A 366 -7.07 -23.42 18.62
C ASP A 366 -7.86 -22.26 19.26
N GLY A 367 -8.98 -21.91 18.62
CA GLY A 367 -9.85 -20.80 18.98
C GLY A 367 -11.09 -21.23 19.76
N SER A 368 -11.12 -22.44 20.33
CA SER A 368 -12.26 -22.90 21.14
C SER A 368 -12.54 -21.97 22.33
N SER A 369 -11.49 -21.35 22.88
CA SER A 369 -11.59 -20.31 23.93
C SER A 369 -12.16 -18.97 23.44
N LEU A 370 -12.26 -18.76 22.12
CA LEU A 370 -12.76 -17.54 21.50
C LEU A 370 -14.22 -17.68 21.03
N GLY A 371 -15.03 -18.38 21.82
CA GLY A 371 -16.43 -18.65 21.47
C GLY A 371 -16.61 -19.86 20.56
N GLY A 372 -15.76 -20.89 20.69
CA GLY A 372 -15.95 -22.15 19.98
C GLY A 372 -15.54 -22.14 18.51
N LEU A 373 -14.61 -21.27 18.10
CA LEU A 373 -14.16 -21.17 16.69
C LEU A 373 -13.43 -22.43 16.19
N GLY A 374 -13.10 -23.37 17.07
CA GLY A 374 -12.40 -24.61 16.77
C GLY A 374 -10.96 -24.38 16.34
N ARG A 375 -10.39 -25.33 15.59
CA ARG A 375 -9.00 -25.23 15.11
C ARG A 375 -8.82 -24.07 14.15
N LEU A 376 -7.89 -23.18 14.48
CA LEU A 376 -7.52 -22.04 13.64
C LEU A 376 -6.34 -22.37 12.74
N MET A 377 -5.40 -23.19 13.22
CA MET A 377 -4.23 -23.64 12.48
C MET A 377 -4.18 -25.18 12.48
N ILE A 378 -3.80 -25.78 11.36
CA ILE A 378 -3.64 -27.23 11.21
C ILE A 378 -2.20 -27.52 10.79
N ARG A 379 -1.52 -28.39 11.52
CA ARG A 379 -0.17 -28.83 11.14
C ARG A 379 -0.20 -29.52 9.77
N ALA A 380 0.61 -29.05 8.82
CA ALA A 380 0.80 -29.74 7.55
C ALA A 380 1.47 -31.09 7.83
N GLN A 381 0.88 -32.18 7.34
CA GLN A 381 1.55 -33.47 7.39
C GLN A 381 2.74 -33.43 6.42
N GLY A 382 3.91 -33.88 6.88
CA GLY A 382 5.08 -34.02 5.99
C GLY A 382 4.78 -35.01 4.86
N PRO A 383 5.58 -35.03 3.78
CA PRO A 383 5.48 -36.09 2.78
C PRO A 383 5.81 -37.43 3.44
N GLY A 384 4.80 -38.18 3.91
CA GLY A 384 5.02 -39.43 4.64
C GLY A 384 3.88 -39.97 5.49
N ALA A 385 2.62 -39.63 5.22
CA ALA A 385 1.48 -40.32 5.83
C ALA A 385 0.31 -40.36 4.84
N ALA A 386 0.26 -41.44 4.07
CA ALA A 386 -0.92 -41.92 3.35
C ALA A 386 -1.43 -43.17 4.08
#